data_AF-A0A3P7RIB7-F1
#
_entry.id   AF-A0A3P7RIB7-F1
#
_cell.length_a   1.000
_cell.length_b   1.000
_cell.length_c   1.000
_cell.angle_alpha   90.00
_cell.angle_beta   90.00
_cell.angle_gamma   90.00
#
_symmetry.space_group_name_H-M   'P 1'
#
loop_
_entity.id
_entity.type
_entity.pdbx_description
1 polymer ?
#
loop_
_entity_poly.entity_id
_entity_poly.type
_entity_poly.pdbx_seq_one_letter_code
_entity_poly.pdbx_strand_id
1 'polypeptide(L)'
;MLSSRIHEHKRAARRGDALSQVAAHTYETGYEFNFAAARVVAHAGIKTGRELVEAWAWASDEDAANRFIDMAPAYIALCRPLRADGTGG
;
A
#
# COMPACT_ATOMS: atom_id res chain seq x y z
N MET A 1 -8.29 -14.80 0.83
CA MET A 1 -9.43 -14.26 0.06
C MET A 1 -9.45 -12.75 0.20
N LEU A 2 -9.34 -11.97 -0.88
CA LEU A 2 -9.26 -10.50 -0.81
C LEU A 2 -10.35 -9.84 0.05
N SER A 3 -11.59 -10.33 -0.08
CA SER A 3 -12.72 -9.83 0.72
C SER A 3 -12.46 -9.92 2.22
N SER A 4 -11.64 -10.88 2.68
CA SER A 4 -11.27 -10.99 4.10
C SER A 4 -10.31 -9.88 4.55
N ARG A 5 -9.40 -9.41 3.68
CA ARG A 5 -8.45 -8.34 4.00
C ARG A 5 -9.12 -6.96 4.02
N ILE A 6 -9.96 -6.67 3.04
CA ILE A 6 -10.76 -5.42 3.04
C ILE A 6 -11.69 -5.41 4.27
N HIS A 7 -12.30 -6.55 4.60
CA HIS A 7 -13.13 -6.68 5.79
C HIS A 7 -12.33 -6.48 7.09
N GLU A 8 -11.13 -7.04 7.18
CA GLU A 8 -10.22 -6.85 8.31
C GLU A 8 -9.85 -5.38 8.50
N HIS A 9 -9.44 -4.68 7.43
CA HIS A 9 -9.12 -3.24 7.50
C HIS A 9 -10.33 -2.40 7.90
N LYS A 10 -11.53 -2.69 7.38
CA LYS A 10 -12.78 -2.05 7.83
C LYS A 10 -13.00 -2.25 9.32
N ARG A 11 -12.76 -3.46 9.83
CA ARG A 11 -12.96 -3.79 11.25
C ARG A 11 -11.93 -3.11 12.14
N ALA A 12 -10.68 -3.03 11.71
CA ALA A 12 -9.60 -2.34 12.41
C ALA A 12 -9.83 -0.83 12.49
N ALA A 13 -10.23 -0.21 11.36
CA ALA A 13 -10.59 1.21 11.31
C ALA A 13 -11.74 1.57 12.27
N ARG A 14 -12.82 0.77 12.28
CA ARG A 14 -13.95 0.97 13.22
C ARG A 14 -13.56 0.84 14.69
N ARG A 15 -12.53 0.05 14.99
CA ARG A 15 -12.06 -0.18 16.37
C ARG A 15 -11.03 0.85 16.83
N GLY A 16 -10.53 1.69 15.93
CA GLY A 16 -9.41 2.58 16.24
C GLY A 16 -8.13 1.80 16.54
N ASP A 17 -7.90 0.69 15.84
CA ASP A 17 -6.72 -0.15 16.06
C ASP A 17 -5.42 0.62 15.71
N ALA A 18 -4.60 0.90 16.72
CA ALA A 18 -3.35 1.65 16.56
C ALA A 18 -2.32 0.95 15.65
N LEU A 19 -2.43 -0.36 15.44
CA LEU A 19 -1.56 -1.09 14.50
C LEU A 19 -2.05 -0.98 13.04
N SER A 20 -3.26 -0.48 12.82
CA SER A 20 -3.83 -0.30 11.50
C SER A 20 -3.56 1.11 11.00
N GLN A 21 -2.74 1.23 9.94
CA GLN A 21 -2.49 2.53 9.30
C GLN A 21 -3.78 3.21 8.82
N VAL A 22 -4.75 2.43 8.33
CA VAL A 22 -6.04 2.99 7.90
C VAL A 22 -6.79 3.60 9.09
N ALA A 23 -6.73 2.96 10.26
CA ALA A 23 -7.31 3.50 11.48
C ALA A 23 -6.57 4.74 11.97
N ALA A 24 -5.23 4.70 12.00
CA ALA A 24 -4.38 5.83 12.37
C ALA A 24 -4.65 7.05 11.47
N HIS A 25 -4.68 6.84 10.15
CA HIS A 25 -4.98 7.91 9.18
C HIS A 25 -6.39 8.48 9.34
N THR A 26 -7.39 7.62 9.58
CA THR A 26 -8.77 8.07 9.85
C THR A 26 -8.83 8.92 11.12
N TYR A 27 -8.11 8.54 12.17
CA TYR A 27 -8.03 9.29 13.41
C TYR A 27 -7.30 10.62 13.25
N GLU A 28 -6.15 10.63 12.58
CA GLU A 28 -5.31 11.82 12.40
C GLU A 28 -5.96 12.88 11.50
N THR A 29 -6.64 12.45 10.44
CA THR A 29 -7.16 13.36 9.41
C THR A 29 -8.65 13.59 9.49
N GLY A 30 -9.39 12.72 10.17
CA GLY A 30 -10.86 12.70 10.15
C GLY A 30 -11.47 12.20 8.84
N TYR A 31 -10.65 11.79 7.86
CA TYR A 31 -11.13 11.28 6.57
C TYR A 31 -11.33 9.76 6.60
N GLU A 32 -12.46 9.31 6.06
CA GLU A 32 -12.74 7.88 5.90
C GLU A 32 -12.14 7.32 4.61
N PHE A 33 -11.58 6.12 4.70
CA PHE A 33 -11.07 5.40 3.54
C PHE A 33 -12.21 4.81 2.68
N ASN A 34 -12.21 5.09 1.38
CA ASN A 34 -13.21 4.54 0.45
C ASN A 34 -12.89 3.08 0.09
N PHE A 35 -13.28 2.15 0.97
CA PHE A 35 -13.12 0.72 0.74
C PHE A 35 -13.95 0.17 -0.43
N ALA A 36 -14.98 0.88 -0.91
CA ALA A 36 -15.78 0.43 -2.05
C ALA A 36 -15.03 0.66 -3.37
N ALA A 37 -14.19 1.69 -3.44
CA ALA A 37 -13.32 1.97 -4.59
C ALA A 37 -11.99 1.18 -4.56
N ALA A 38 -11.68 0.50 -3.44
CA ALA A 38 -10.44 -0.25 -3.30
C ALA A 38 -10.40 -1.46 -4.25
N ARG A 39 -9.32 -1.58 -5.03
CA ARG A 39 -9.06 -2.72 -5.93
C ARG A 39 -7.71 -3.36 -5.62
N VAL A 40 -7.56 -4.65 -5.96
CA VAL A 40 -6.26 -5.32 -5.93
C VAL A 40 -5.47 -4.92 -7.16
N VAL A 41 -4.24 -4.46 -6.93
CA VAL A 41 -3.31 -4.09 -7.99
C VAL A 41 -2.40 -5.25 -8.39
N ALA A 42 -2.08 -6.18 -7.49
CA ALA A 42 -1.41 -7.44 -7.83
C ALA A 42 -1.59 -8.51 -6.74
N HIS A 43 -1.33 -9.76 -7.12
CA HIS A 43 -1.34 -10.91 -6.20
C HIS A 43 0.04 -11.55 -6.15
N ALA A 44 0.55 -11.80 -4.94
CA ALA A 44 1.83 -12.48 -4.73
C ALA A 44 1.68 -13.61 -3.72
N GLY A 45 2.16 -14.80 -4.09
CA GLY A 45 2.03 -16.01 -3.27
C GLY A 45 3.08 -16.14 -2.16
N ILE A 46 4.14 -15.32 -2.19
CA ILE A 46 5.23 -15.34 -1.22
C ILE A 46 5.50 -13.92 -0.70
N LYS A 47 6.04 -13.83 0.52
CA LYS A 47 6.32 -12.56 1.22
C LYS A 47 7.15 -11.60 0.34
N THR A 48 8.25 -12.08 -0.24
CA THR A 48 9.13 -11.27 -1.10
C THR A 48 8.43 -10.73 -2.34
N GLY A 49 7.52 -11.49 -2.95
CA GLY A 49 6.73 -11.03 -4.09
C GLY A 49 5.72 -9.95 -3.67
N ARG A 50 5.14 -10.07 -2.48
CA ARG A 50 4.24 -9.05 -1.94
C ARG A 50 5.00 -7.77 -1.65
N GLU A 51 6.16 -7.89 -1.01
CA GLU A 51 7.06 -6.75 -0.79
C GLU A 51 7.39 -6.11 -2.15
N LEU A 52 7.96 -6.82 -3.12
CA LEU A 52 8.29 -6.21 -4.41
C LEU A 52 7.12 -5.45 -5.07
N VAL A 53 5.90 -5.98 -5.02
CA VAL A 53 4.68 -5.31 -5.52
C VAL A 53 4.38 -4.03 -4.73
N GLU A 54 4.45 -4.08 -3.40
CA GLU A 54 4.20 -2.93 -2.54
C GLU A 54 5.30 -1.85 -2.74
N ALA A 55 6.56 -2.24 -2.96
CA ALA A 55 7.67 -1.33 -3.28
C ALA A 55 7.43 -0.59 -4.60
N TRP A 56 7.01 -1.35 -5.61
CA TRP A 56 6.72 -0.81 -6.93
C TRP A 56 5.53 0.15 -6.89
N ALA A 57 4.46 -0.22 -6.20
CA ALA A 57 3.28 0.64 -6.05
C ALA A 57 3.62 1.93 -5.28
N TRP A 58 4.43 1.85 -4.22
CA TRP A 58 4.89 3.02 -3.47
C TRP A 58 5.79 3.93 -4.33
N ALA A 59 6.70 3.36 -5.11
CA ALA A 59 7.57 4.15 -6.00
C ALA A 59 6.80 4.80 -7.16
N SER A 60 5.64 4.27 -7.52
CA SER A 60 4.78 4.74 -8.60
C SER A 60 3.74 5.77 -8.16
N ASP A 61 3.46 5.92 -6.87
CA ASP A 61 2.39 6.76 -6.33
C ASP A 61 2.85 7.48 -5.05
N GLU A 62 3.10 8.79 -5.15
CA GLU A 62 3.58 9.61 -4.02
C GLU A 62 2.51 9.82 -2.94
N ASP A 63 1.23 9.61 -3.28
CA ASP A 63 0.08 9.65 -2.37
C ASP A 63 -0.20 8.30 -1.71
N ALA A 64 0.64 7.27 -1.97
CA ALA A 64 0.49 5.96 -1.35
C ALA A 64 0.60 6.06 0.19
N ALA A 65 -0.50 5.70 0.87
CA ALA A 65 -0.58 5.70 2.33
C ALA A 65 0.34 4.66 3.00
N ASN A 66 0.71 3.59 2.28
CA ASN A 66 1.58 2.54 2.82
C ASN A 66 3.06 2.98 2.82
N ARG A 67 3.45 3.78 3.80
CA ARG A 67 4.84 4.22 4.02
C ARG A 67 5.64 3.30 4.94
N PHE A 68 4.99 2.31 5.56
CA PHE A 68 5.56 1.45 6.61
C PHE A 68 6.10 0.13 6.06
N ILE A 69 6.77 0.18 4.91
CA ILE A 69 7.54 -0.99 4.50
C ILE A 69 8.97 -0.71 4.90
N ASP A 70 9.45 -1.46 5.89
CA ASP A 70 10.87 -1.61 6.21
C ASP A 70 11.53 -2.42 5.06
N MET A 71 11.45 -1.85 3.88
CA MET A 71 11.90 -2.44 2.64
C MET A 71 13.39 -2.25 2.54
N ALA A 72 14.10 -3.35 2.32
CA ALA A 72 15.52 -3.27 2.07
C ALA A 72 15.76 -2.24 0.94
N PRO A 73 16.70 -1.29 1.12
CA PRO A 73 16.99 -0.26 0.13
C PRO A 73 17.24 -0.79 -1.29
N ALA A 74 17.72 -2.04 -1.40
CA ALA A 74 17.88 -2.76 -2.66
C ALA A 74 16.58 -2.88 -3.47
N TYR A 75 15.44 -3.16 -2.83
CA TYR A 75 14.14 -3.29 -3.52
C TYR A 75 13.60 -1.92 -3.98
N ILE A 76 13.80 -0.87 -3.17
CA ILE A 76 13.47 0.50 -3.55
C ILE A 76 14.32 0.93 -4.76
N ALA A 77 15.62 0.62 -4.73
CA ALA A 77 16.54 0.90 -5.83
C ALA A 77 16.18 0.16 -7.12
N LEU A 78 15.65 -1.06 -7.05
CA LEU A 78 15.14 -1.82 -8.20
C LEU A 78 13.88 -1.19 -8.82
N CYS A 79 13.09 -0.46 -8.04
CA CYS A 79 11.87 0.20 -8.54
C CYS A 79 12.16 1.56 -9.21
N ARG A 80 13.26 2.23 -8.84
CA ARG A 80 13.63 3.57 -9.34
C ARG A 80 13.93 3.64 -10.86
N PRO A 81 14.58 2.64 -11.52
CA PRO A 81 14.85 2.63 -12.96
C PRO A 81 13.60 2.62 -13.83
N LEU A 82 12.50 2.00 -13.38
CA LEU A 82 11.24 1.95 -14.14
C LEU A 82 10.52 3.31 -14.25
N ARG A 83 11.01 4.34 -13.53
CA ARG A 83 10.50 5.71 -13.55
C ARG A 83 11.12 6.55 -14.68
N ALA A 84 12.21 6.08 -15.31
CA ALA A 84 13.02 6.86 -16.25
C ALA A 84 12.67 6.67 -17.73
N ASP A 85 11.93 5.62 -18.12
CA ASP A 85 11.50 5.40 -19.51
C ASP A 85 10.15 6.05 -19.83
N GLY A 86 9.99 7.28 -19.36
CA GLY A 86 8.78 8.09 -19.54
C GLY A 86 9.06 9.49 -20.07
N THR A 87 10.07 9.68 -20.92
CA THR A 87 10.26 10.95 -21.64
C THR A 87 10.86 10.76 -23.04
N GLY A 88 10.03 11.00 -24.06
CA GLY A 88 10.42 11.79 -25.24
C GLY A 88 10.78 11.03 -26.51
N GLY A 89 9.85 11.00 -27.47
CA GLY A 89 10.06 10.58 -28.87
C GLY A 89 8.76 10.21 -29.56
#